data_AF-A0A0S7EW72-F1
#
_entry.id   AF-A0A0S7EW72-F1
#
_cell.length_a   1.000
_cell.length_b   1.000
_cell.length_c   1.000
_cell.angle_alpha   90.00
_cell.angle_beta   90.00
_cell.angle_gamma   90.00
#
_symmetry.space_group_name_H-M   'P 1'
#
loop_
_entity.id
_entity.type
_entity.pdbx_description
1 polymer ?
#
loop_
_entity_poly.entity_id
_entity_poly.type
_entity_poly.pdbx_seq_one_letter_code
_entity_poly.pdbx_strand_id
1 'polypeptide(L)'
;EGKLKSAHYIGNSQAWKHPQVNIFVTLVIFIIMKFWMSALATTIPVPCGAFMPVFVIGAAFGRLVGECMAAWFPDGIHSNESIYSIEPGAYAIAGAAALSGAVTHTVSTAVIVFELTGQISHILPVMIAVILANAVAQSLQPSYYDSLIRIKKLPYLPELGWGHHEKYNIRVEDIMVRDVRYITLNCCYRDLHNVL
;
A
#
# COMPACT_ATOMS: atom_id res chain seq x y z
N GLU A 1 18.18 30.95 -20.92
CA GLU A 1 17.14 30.27 -21.72
C GLU A 1 17.25 28.72 -21.79
N GLY A 2 18.19 28.08 -21.08
CA GLY A 2 18.36 26.60 -21.13
C GLY A 2 17.57 25.77 -20.10
N LYS A 3 16.99 26.38 -19.06
CA LYS A 3 16.32 25.65 -17.96
C LYS A 3 14.80 25.45 -18.13
N LEU A 4 14.17 26.21 -19.02
CA LEU A 4 12.72 26.10 -19.30
C LEU A 4 12.39 24.99 -20.31
N LYS A 5 13.36 24.60 -21.16
CA LYS A 5 13.16 23.54 -22.14
C LYS A 5 13.16 22.15 -21.50
N SER A 6 13.97 21.89 -20.49
CA SER A 6 14.06 20.55 -19.85
C SER A 6 12.79 20.12 -19.11
N ALA A 7 11.99 21.06 -18.58
CA ALA A 7 10.74 20.74 -17.91
C ALA A 7 9.65 20.26 -18.90
N HIS A 8 9.64 20.77 -20.13
CA HIS A 8 8.68 20.37 -21.16
C HIS A 8 9.01 19.02 -21.85
N TYR A 9 10.20 18.44 -21.63
CA TYR A 9 10.59 17.17 -22.27
C TYR A 9 10.14 15.90 -21.53
N ILE A 10 9.56 15.99 -20.33
CA ILE A 10 9.23 14.80 -19.50
C ILE A 10 7.74 14.38 -19.66
N GLY A 11 6.87 15.23 -20.20
CA GLY A 11 5.42 14.99 -20.24
C GLY A 11 4.87 14.16 -21.41
N ASN A 12 5.64 13.94 -22.48
CA ASN A 12 5.17 13.27 -23.71
C ASN A 12 6.05 12.06 -24.05
N SER A 13 5.99 10.98 -23.26
CA SER A 13 6.59 9.72 -23.70
C SER A 13 5.77 9.18 -24.87
N GLN A 14 6.40 9.14 -26.06
CA GLN A 14 5.82 8.61 -27.31
C GLN A 14 5.20 7.21 -27.14
N ALA A 15 5.66 6.45 -26.14
CA ALA A 15 5.13 5.15 -25.75
C ALA A 15 3.63 5.15 -25.35
N TRP A 16 3.10 6.27 -24.84
CA TRP A 16 1.69 6.36 -24.41
C TRP A 16 0.78 7.00 -25.45
N LYS A 17 1.34 7.52 -26.54
CA LYS A 17 0.60 8.12 -27.65
C LYS A 17 0.52 7.12 -28.79
N HIS A 18 -0.54 6.34 -28.82
CA HIS A 18 -0.86 5.54 -29.99
C HIS A 18 -1.60 6.42 -31.02
N PRO A 19 -1.21 6.42 -32.31
CA PRO A 19 -1.79 7.31 -33.32
C PRO A 19 -3.31 7.18 -33.51
N GLN A 20 -3.87 6.04 -33.10
CA GLN A 20 -5.28 5.69 -33.31
C GLN A 20 -6.11 5.61 -32.01
N VAL A 21 -5.50 5.70 -30.82
CA VAL A 21 -6.23 5.51 -29.55
C VAL A 21 -5.94 6.61 -28.55
N ASN A 22 -7.00 7.10 -27.89
CA ASN A 22 -6.90 8.11 -26.84
C ASN A 22 -6.15 7.57 -25.62
N ILE A 23 -5.43 8.46 -24.93
CA ILE A 23 -4.64 8.11 -23.74
C ILE A 23 -5.48 7.54 -22.60
N PHE A 24 -6.76 7.93 -22.50
CA PHE A 24 -7.71 7.36 -21.55
C PHE A 24 -7.91 5.86 -21.76
N VAL A 25 -8.05 5.43 -23.02
CA VAL A 25 -8.29 4.03 -23.38
C VAL A 25 -7.05 3.19 -23.09
N THR A 26 -5.86 3.69 -23.43
CA THR A 26 -4.61 2.99 -23.14
C THR A 26 -4.37 2.85 -21.64
N LEU A 27 -4.67 3.87 -20.84
CA LEU A 27 -4.59 3.82 -19.37
C LEU A 27 -5.57 2.82 -18.75
N VAL A 28 -6.83 2.80 -19.19
CA VAL A 28 -7.83 1.84 -18.68
C VAL A 28 -7.43 0.40 -19.01
N ILE A 29 -7.01 0.14 -20.26
CA ILE A 29 -6.53 -1.18 -20.66
C ILE A 29 -5.29 -1.56 -19.83
N PHE A 30 -4.36 -0.64 -19.62
CA PHE A 30 -3.17 -0.87 -18.80
C PHE A 30 -3.53 -1.26 -17.36
N ILE A 31 -4.46 -0.55 -16.72
CA ILE A 31 -4.90 -0.83 -15.34
C ILE A 31 -5.50 -2.24 -15.26
N ILE A 32 -6.44 -2.58 -16.14
CA ILE A 32 -7.11 -3.88 -16.13
C ILE A 32 -6.11 -5.02 -16.35
N MET A 33 -5.24 -4.89 -17.36
CA MET A 33 -4.25 -5.92 -17.69
C MET A 33 -3.22 -6.07 -16.57
N LYS A 34 -2.74 -4.97 -15.98
CA LYS A 34 -1.79 -5.02 -14.86
C LYS A 34 -2.43 -5.59 -13.60
N PHE A 35 -3.69 -5.27 -13.31
CA PHE A 35 -4.40 -5.80 -12.15
C PHE A 35 -4.47 -7.33 -12.19
N TRP A 36 -5.00 -7.90 -13.28
CA TRP A 36 -5.11 -9.36 -13.41
C TRP A 36 -3.73 -10.04 -13.46
N MET A 37 -2.78 -9.49 -14.22
CA MET A 37 -1.45 -10.08 -14.33
C MET A 37 -0.66 -9.99 -13.03
N SER A 38 -0.88 -8.95 -12.22
CA SER A 38 -0.28 -8.82 -10.89
C SER A 38 -0.82 -9.88 -9.92
N ALA A 39 -2.13 -10.13 -9.94
CA ALA A 39 -2.73 -11.20 -9.15
C ALA A 39 -2.10 -12.55 -9.51
N LEU A 40 -1.97 -12.87 -10.81
CA LEU A 40 -1.29 -14.09 -11.25
C LEU A 40 0.18 -14.13 -10.81
N ALA A 41 0.93 -13.05 -11.01
CA ALA A 41 2.35 -13.00 -10.64
C ALA A 41 2.58 -13.27 -9.15
N THR A 42 1.69 -12.80 -8.27
CA THR A 42 1.79 -13.03 -6.81
C THR A 42 1.49 -14.47 -6.38
N THR A 43 0.82 -15.26 -7.23
CA THR A 43 0.50 -16.67 -6.92
C THR A 43 1.62 -17.66 -7.28
N ILE A 44 2.56 -17.24 -8.12
CA ILE A 44 3.69 -18.07 -8.54
C ILE A 44 4.68 -18.20 -7.37
N PRO A 45 5.30 -19.38 -7.13
CA PRO A 45 6.25 -19.61 -6.03
C PRO A 45 7.62 -18.98 -6.33
N VAL A 46 7.66 -17.67 -6.53
CA VAL A 46 8.87 -16.88 -6.77
C VAL A 46 9.00 -15.83 -5.66
N PRO A 47 10.21 -15.59 -5.12
CA PRO A 47 10.42 -14.51 -4.17
C PRO A 47 10.17 -13.16 -4.88
N CYS A 48 8.99 -12.57 -4.64
CA CYS A 48 8.59 -11.30 -5.23
C CYS A 48 7.81 -10.47 -4.20
N GLY A 49 7.98 -9.14 -4.25
CA GLY A 49 7.20 -8.20 -3.46
C GLY A 49 5.93 -7.75 -4.18
N ALA A 50 4.80 -7.73 -3.48
CA ALA A 50 3.52 -7.26 -4.02
C ALA A 50 3.34 -5.72 -3.99
N PHE A 51 4.25 -4.99 -3.34
CA PHE A 51 4.13 -3.53 -3.17
C PHE A 51 4.23 -2.76 -4.49
N MET A 52 5.29 -3.03 -5.27
CA MET A 52 5.57 -2.33 -6.53
C MET A 52 4.45 -2.46 -7.59
N PRO A 53 3.87 -3.65 -7.88
CA PRO A 53 2.80 -3.73 -8.86
C PRO A 53 1.55 -2.94 -8.44
N VAL A 54 1.18 -2.99 -7.15
CA VAL A 54 0.05 -2.21 -6.60
C VAL A 54 0.33 -0.71 -6.72
N PHE A 55 1.56 -0.30 -6.41
CA PHE A 55 2.00 1.10 -6.55
C PHE A 55 1.82 1.62 -7.97
N VAL A 56 2.24 0.84 -8.97
CA VAL A 56 2.12 1.21 -10.39
C VAL A 56 0.65 1.26 -10.84
N ILE A 57 -0.18 0.31 -10.39
CA ILE A 57 -1.62 0.32 -10.67
C ILE A 57 -2.27 1.57 -10.08
N GLY A 58 -1.93 1.93 -8.83
CA GLY A 58 -2.41 3.14 -8.17
C GLY A 58 -1.96 4.40 -8.89
N ALA A 59 -0.72 4.44 -9.35
CA ALA A 59 -0.19 5.55 -10.14
C ALA A 59 -0.95 5.74 -11.47
N ALA A 60 -1.21 4.63 -12.18
CA ALA A 60 -1.97 4.66 -13.42
C ALA A 60 -3.42 5.12 -13.19
N PHE A 61 -4.06 4.66 -12.12
CA PHE A 61 -5.40 5.10 -11.74
C PHE A 61 -5.43 6.58 -11.36
N GLY A 62 -4.49 7.04 -10.54
CA GLY A 62 -4.36 8.45 -10.20
C GLY A 62 -4.12 9.33 -11.43
N ARG A 63 -3.28 8.87 -12.37
CA ARG A 63 -3.06 9.57 -13.63
C ARG A 63 -4.33 9.64 -14.47
N LEU A 64 -5.09 8.55 -14.58
CA LEU A 64 -6.37 8.54 -15.28
C LEU A 64 -7.33 9.62 -14.73
N VAL A 65 -7.45 9.71 -13.40
CA VAL A 65 -8.26 10.75 -12.75
C VAL A 65 -7.71 12.16 -13.04
N GLY A 66 -6.39 12.35 -13.00
CA GLY A 66 -5.75 13.62 -13.31
C GLY A 66 -6.00 14.09 -14.75
N GLU A 67 -5.87 13.19 -15.72
CA GLU A 67 -6.16 13.48 -17.13
C GLU A 67 -7.66 13.79 -17.35
N CYS A 68 -8.56 13.11 -16.63
CA CYS A 68 -10.01 13.42 -16.66
C CYS A 68 -10.28 14.82 -16.10
N MET A 69 -9.63 15.18 -15.00
CA MET A 69 -9.76 16.49 -14.38
C MET A 69 -9.25 17.61 -15.31
N ALA A 70 -8.13 17.38 -15.99
CA ALA A 70 -7.60 18.31 -16.99
C ALA A 70 -8.52 18.45 -18.21
N ALA A 71 -9.21 17.37 -18.62
CA ALA A 71 -10.18 17.42 -19.71
C ALA A 71 -11.47 18.16 -19.34
N TRP A 72 -11.93 18.06 -18.09
CA TRP A 72 -13.12 18.77 -17.61
C TRP A 72 -12.88 20.26 -17.29
N PHE A 73 -11.68 20.61 -16.83
CA PHE A 73 -11.31 21.99 -16.48
C PHE A 73 -10.10 22.46 -17.30
N PRO A 74 -10.28 22.70 -18.62
CA PRO A 74 -9.18 23.06 -19.52
C PRO A 74 -8.54 24.42 -19.17
N ASP A 75 -9.31 25.35 -18.60
CA ASP A 75 -8.82 26.68 -18.21
C ASP A 75 -8.17 26.71 -16.82
N GLY A 76 -8.03 25.55 -16.15
CA GLY A 76 -7.44 25.43 -14.81
C GLY A 76 -8.31 25.98 -13.68
N ILE A 77 -7.80 25.92 -12.45
CA ILE A 77 -8.50 26.46 -11.28
C ILE A 77 -8.17 27.95 -11.19
N HIS A 78 -9.18 28.78 -11.46
CA HIS A 78 -9.05 30.24 -11.37
C HIS A 78 -9.06 30.68 -9.91
N SER A 79 -7.89 31.06 -9.38
CA SER A 79 -7.77 31.73 -8.10
C SER A 79 -7.25 33.15 -8.34
N ASN A 80 -8.18 34.09 -8.43
CA ASN A 80 -8.10 35.56 -8.36
C ASN A 80 -7.02 36.35 -9.12
N GLU A 81 -5.97 35.75 -9.70
CA GLU A 81 -4.96 36.40 -10.56
C GLU A 81 -3.92 35.41 -11.15
N SER A 82 -3.98 34.11 -10.82
CA SER A 82 -3.04 33.09 -11.32
C SER A 82 -3.80 31.87 -11.85
N ILE A 83 -3.50 31.44 -13.08
CA ILE A 83 -4.03 30.22 -13.68
C ILE A 83 -3.20 29.04 -13.16
N TYR A 84 -3.78 28.23 -12.28
CA TYR A 84 -3.17 26.97 -11.85
C TYR A 84 -3.56 25.86 -12.81
N SER A 85 -2.61 25.47 -13.66
CA SER A 85 -2.78 24.32 -14.54
C SER A 85 -2.80 23.03 -13.72
N ILE A 86 -3.74 22.14 -14.05
CA ILE A 86 -3.88 20.83 -13.42
C ILE A 86 -2.76 19.94 -13.91
N GLU A 87 -1.83 19.57 -13.02
CA GLU A 87 -0.75 18.64 -13.36
C GLU A 87 -1.19 17.19 -13.06
N PRO A 88 -1.43 16.34 -14.08
CA PRO A 88 -1.87 14.96 -13.86
C PRO A 88 -0.83 14.10 -13.12
N GLY A 89 0.43 14.56 -13.06
CA GLY A 89 1.49 13.93 -12.28
C GLY A 89 1.21 13.93 -10.77
N ALA A 90 0.68 15.01 -10.22
CA ALA A 90 0.35 15.10 -8.79
C ALA A 90 -0.75 14.09 -8.41
N TYR A 91 -1.74 13.90 -9.27
CA TYR A 91 -2.81 12.91 -9.07
C TYR A 91 -2.29 11.47 -9.20
N ALA A 92 -1.34 11.21 -10.10
CA ALA A 92 -0.69 9.91 -10.20
C ALA A 92 0.02 9.53 -8.90
N ILE A 93 0.78 10.47 -8.33
CA ILE A 93 1.48 10.30 -7.05
C ILE A 93 0.48 10.05 -5.92
N ALA A 94 -0.61 10.81 -5.86
CA ALA A 94 -1.68 10.62 -4.89
C ALA A 94 -2.32 9.21 -4.97
N GLY A 95 -2.67 8.76 -6.17
CA GLY A 95 -3.25 7.44 -6.41
C GLY A 95 -2.29 6.29 -6.07
N ALA A 96 -1.00 6.45 -6.38
CA ALA A 96 0.04 5.49 -6.01
C ALA A 96 0.13 5.32 -4.49
N ALA A 97 0.23 6.42 -3.76
CA ALA A 97 0.29 6.42 -2.30
C ALA A 97 -0.97 5.81 -1.69
N ALA A 98 -2.15 6.24 -2.15
CA ALA A 98 -3.44 5.85 -1.59
C ALA A 98 -3.74 4.37 -1.80
N LEU A 99 -3.55 3.84 -3.02
CA LEU A 99 -3.82 2.42 -3.29
C LEU A 99 -2.80 1.52 -2.58
N SER A 100 -1.51 1.86 -2.61
CA SER A 100 -0.50 1.11 -1.89
C SER A 100 -0.74 1.11 -0.38
N GLY A 101 -1.09 2.27 0.19
CA GLY A 101 -1.43 2.36 1.61
C GLY A 101 -2.64 1.50 1.95
N ALA A 102 -3.69 1.58 1.13
CA ALA A 102 -4.93 0.84 1.34
C ALA A 102 -4.72 -0.67 1.31
N VAL A 103 -3.83 -1.17 0.44
CA VAL A 103 -3.54 -2.61 0.36
C VAL A 103 -2.67 -3.09 1.54
N THR A 104 -1.75 -2.24 2.02
CA THR A 104 -0.84 -2.58 3.12
C THR A 104 -1.37 -2.21 4.51
N HIS A 105 -2.48 -1.47 4.60
CA HIS A 105 -2.98 -0.84 5.83
C HIS A 105 -1.96 0.05 6.53
N THR A 106 -1.13 0.78 5.77
CA THR A 106 -0.11 1.68 6.34
C THR A 106 -0.20 3.08 5.77
N VAL A 107 0.05 4.10 6.61
CA VAL A 107 0.12 5.51 6.18
C VAL A 107 1.54 5.87 5.71
N SER A 108 2.54 5.05 6.05
CA SER A 108 3.94 5.24 5.66
C SER A 108 4.16 5.24 4.15
N THR A 109 3.25 4.68 3.36
CA THR A 109 3.30 4.72 1.89
C THR A 109 3.27 6.14 1.35
N ALA A 110 2.54 7.05 2.00
CA ALA A 110 2.53 8.47 1.65
C ALA A 110 3.93 9.08 1.81
N VAL A 111 4.57 8.80 2.95
CA VAL A 111 5.92 9.29 3.26
C VAL A 111 6.93 8.76 2.24
N ILE A 112 6.90 7.46 1.94
CA ILE A 112 7.75 6.85 0.91
C ILE A 112 7.58 7.57 -0.44
N VAL A 113 6.34 7.89 -0.81
CA VAL A 113 6.05 8.58 -2.08
C VAL A 113 6.62 10.00 -2.10
N PHE A 114 6.54 10.75 -1.00
CA PHE A 114 7.13 12.10 -0.95
C PHE A 114 8.64 12.06 -1.00
N GLU A 115 9.27 11.13 -0.27
CA GLU A 115 10.72 10.90 -0.32
C GLU A 115 11.17 10.58 -1.75
N LEU A 116 10.43 9.74 -2.47
CA LEU A 116 10.72 9.41 -3.87
C LEU A 116 10.49 10.58 -4.84
N THR A 117 9.52 11.44 -4.55
CA THR A 117 9.18 12.59 -5.42
C THR A 117 10.13 13.77 -5.18
N GLY A 118 10.68 13.91 -3.98
CA GLY A 118 11.58 15.01 -3.61
C GLY A 118 10.89 16.38 -3.49
N GLN A 119 9.56 16.44 -3.51
CA GLN A 119 8.77 17.66 -3.36
C GLN A 119 7.60 17.45 -2.41
N ILE A 120 7.45 18.34 -1.42
CA ILE A 120 6.51 18.20 -0.30
C ILE A 120 5.27 19.11 -0.49
N SER A 121 5.19 19.87 -1.59
CA SER A 121 4.15 20.88 -1.82
C SER A 121 2.71 20.34 -1.78
N HIS A 122 2.51 19.05 -2.07
CA HIS A 122 1.19 18.39 -2.06
C HIS A 122 1.03 17.37 -0.93
N ILE A 123 1.76 17.52 0.18
CA ILE A 123 1.76 16.52 1.27
C ILE A 123 0.40 16.31 1.92
N LEU A 124 -0.27 17.41 2.25
CA LEU A 124 -1.52 17.40 3.00
C LEU A 124 -2.66 16.70 2.25
N PRO A 125 -3.00 17.04 1.00
CA PRO A 125 -4.08 16.36 0.27
C PRO A 125 -3.80 14.88 0.02
N VAL A 126 -2.55 14.51 -0.27
CA VAL A 126 -2.16 13.12 -0.50
C VAL A 126 -2.24 12.31 0.80
N MET A 127 -1.83 12.87 1.95
CA MET A 127 -2.00 12.19 3.25
C MET A 127 -3.47 11.95 3.58
N ILE A 128 -4.35 12.94 3.33
CA ILE A 128 -5.79 12.76 3.54
C ILE A 128 -6.33 11.63 2.66
N ALA A 129 -5.95 11.59 1.38
CA ALA A 129 -6.36 10.53 0.46
C ALA A 129 -5.92 9.13 0.94
N VAL A 130 -4.69 9.02 1.45
CA VAL A 130 -4.14 7.77 2.00
C VAL A 130 -4.88 7.33 3.26
N ILE A 131 -5.16 8.26 4.18
CA ILE A 131 -5.90 7.95 5.41
C ILE A 131 -7.32 7.49 5.09
N LEU A 132 -8.01 8.17 4.17
CA LEU A 132 -9.35 7.78 3.73
C LEU A 132 -9.35 6.41 3.07
N ALA A 133 -8.40 6.15 2.17
CA ALA A 133 -8.26 4.87 1.50
C ALA A 133 -7.97 3.73 2.50
N ASN A 134 -7.11 3.98 3.49
CA ASN A 134 -6.81 3.04 4.57
C ASN A 134 -8.03 2.76 5.44
N ALA A 135 -8.79 3.79 5.83
CA ALA A 135 -9.99 3.63 6.65
C ALA A 135 -11.05 2.77 5.94
N VAL A 136 -11.27 3.04 4.65
CA VAL A 136 -12.19 2.24 3.82
C VAL A 136 -11.69 0.80 3.68
N ALA A 137 -10.41 0.59 3.35
CA ALA A 137 -9.84 -0.75 3.21
C ALA A 137 -9.95 -1.56 4.51
N GLN A 138 -9.57 -0.98 5.65
CA GLN A 138 -9.64 -1.61 6.96
C GLN A 138 -11.07 -2.02 7.35
N SER A 139 -12.08 -1.26 6.93
CA SER A 139 -13.48 -1.60 7.19
C SER A 139 -14.00 -2.77 6.35
N LEU A 140 -13.43 -2.98 5.15
CA LEU A 140 -13.96 -3.93 4.17
C LEU A 140 -13.19 -5.24 4.17
N GLN A 141 -11.87 -5.22 4.28
CA GLN A 141 -11.00 -6.38 4.10
C GLN A 141 -9.79 -6.33 5.06
N PRO A 142 -9.23 -7.49 5.45
CA PRO A 142 -7.94 -7.54 6.12
C PRO A 142 -6.82 -7.08 5.19
N SER A 143 -5.67 -6.70 5.76
CA SER A 143 -4.52 -6.29 4.92
C SER A 143 -4.07 -7.43 4.01
N TYR A 144 -3.39 -7.09 2.92
CA TYR A 144 -2.82 -8.07 2.00
C TYR A 144 -1.88 -9.05 2.72
N TYR A 145 -1.05 -8.55 3.63
CA TYR A 145 -0.09 -9.37 4.36
C TYR A 145 -0.76 -10.26 5.42
N ASP A 146 -1.79 -9.77 6.11
CA ASP A 146 -2.56 -10.60 7.05
C ASP A 146 -3.28 -11.73 6.32
N SER A 147 -3.82 -11.43 5.14
CA SER A 147 -4.45 -12.43 4.27
C SER A 147 -3.44 -13.50 3.86
N LEU A 148 -2.23 -13.10 3.47
CA LEU A 148 -1.16 -14.02 3.10
C LEU A 148 -0.74 -14.93 4.28
N ILE A 149 -0.60 -14.38 5.48
CA ILE A 149 -0.28 -15.13 6.71
C ILE A 149 -1.36 -16.17 7.00
N ARG A 150 -2.64 -15.78 6.90
CA ARG A 150 -3.80 -16.68 7.10
C ARG A 150 -3.86 -17.80 6.07
N ILE A 151 -3.63 -17.48 4.79
CA ILE A 151 -3.59 -18.48 3.70
C ILE A 151 -2.44 -19.48 3.94
N LYS A 152 -1.27 -19.00 4.37
CA LYS A 152 -0.11 -19.85 4.68
C LYS A 152 -0.23 -20.60 6.03
N LYS A 153 -1.27 -20.34 6.83
CA LYS A 153 -1.48 -20.93 8.16
C LYS A 153 -0.26 -20.82 9.08
N LEU A 154 0.46 -19.70 9.02
CA LEU A 154 1.61 -19.48 9.88
C LEU A 154 1.14 -19.19 11.33
N PRO A 155 1.86 -19.68 12.35
CA PRO A 155 1.55 -19.38 13.74
C PRO A 155 1.88 -17.90 14.02
N TYR A 156 0.89 -17.05 13.81
CA TYR A 156 0.92 -15.63 14.13
C TYR A 156 -0.21 -15.33 15.09
N LEU A 157 0.11 -14.72 16.23
CA LEU A 157 -0.89 -14.25 17.17
C LEU A 157 -1.42 -12.91 16.64
N PRO A 158 -2.67 -12.84 16.14
CA PRO A 158 -3.22 -11.58 15.68
C PRO A 158 -3.37 -10.61 16.84
N GLU A 159 -3.21 -9.32 16.56
CA GLU A 159 -3.57 -8.29 17.54
C GLU A 159 -5.04 -8.48 17.93
N LEU A 160 -5.30 -8.49 19.24
CA LEU A 160 -6.66 -8.50 19.79
C LEU A 160 -7.28 -7.12 19.55
N GLY A 161 -7.65 -6.87 18.29
CA GLY A 161 -8.40 -5.68 17.91
C GLY A 161 -9.80 -5.69 18.49
N TRP A 162 -10.41 -4.52 18.52
CA TRP A 162 -11.78 -4.29 18.97
C TRP A 162 -12.73 -5.22 18.17
N GLY A 163 -13.48 -6.09 18.86
CA GLY A 163 -14.47 -6.99 18.25
C GLY A 163 -14.25 -8.49 18.50
N HIS A 164 -13.09 -8.94 18.97
CA HIS A 164 -12.86 -10.36 19.31
C HIS A 164 -13.05 -10.64 20.81
N HIS A 165 -14.24 -10.31 21.33
CA HIS A 165 -14.55 -10.42 22.76
C HIS A 165 -14.36 -11.84 23.34
N GLU A 166 -14.54 -12.89 22.53
CA GLU A 166 -14.37 -14.28 22.97
C GLU A 166 -12.92 -14.64 23.33
N LYS A 167 -11.92 -13.97 22.75
CA LYS A 167 -10.50 -14.27 22.99
C LYS A 167 -9.97 -13.71 24.31
N TYR A 168 -10.69 -12.77 24.93
CA TYR A 168 -10.31 -12.22 26.24
C TYR A 168 -10.66 -13.15 27.41
N ASN A 169 -11.40 -14.23 27.17
CA ASN A 169 -11.75 -15.19 28.20
C ASN A 169 -10.72 -16.32 28.36
N ILE A 170 -9.64 -16.32 27.56
CA ILE A 170 -8.57 -17.31 27.65
C ILE A 170 -7.57 -16.83 28.70
N ARG A 171 -7.31 -17.67 29.70
CA ARG A 171 -6.39 -17.35 30.80
C ARG A 171 -5.08 -18.12 30.63
N VAL A 172 -4.04 -17.65 31.30
CA VAL A 172 -2.72 -18.32 31.29
C VAL A 172 -2.84 -19.76 31.78
N GLU A 173 -3.74 -20.03 32.74
CA GLU A 173 -4.00 -21.37 33.28
C GLU A 173 -4.51 -22.39 32.24
N ASP A 174 -5.08 -21.91 31.13
CA ASP A 174 -5.61 -22.74 30.04
C ASP A 174 -4.52 -23.16 29.04
N ILE A 175 -3.44 -22.38 28.94
CA ILE A 175 -2.38 -22.57 27.93
C ILE A 175 -1.07 -23.05 28.58
N MET A 176 -0.83 -22.74 29.86
CA MET A 176 0.42 -23.08 30.52
C MET A 176 0.65 -24.59 30.61
N VAL A 177 1.88 -25.02 30.32
CA VAL A 177 2.32 -26.38 30.63
C VAL A 177 2.45 -26.49 32.14
N ARG A 178 1.60 -27.34 32.74
CA ARG A 178 1.55 -27.52 34.21
C ARG A 178 2.60 -28.50 34.74
N ASP A 179 3.08 -29.39 33.88
CA ASP A 179 4.16 -30.32 34.21
C ASP A 179 5.52 -29.62 34.05
N VAL A 180 6.02 -29.06 35.15
CA VAL A 180 7.28 -28.31 35.17
C VAL A 180 8.30 -29.09 36.00
N ARG A 181 9.43 -29.45 35.37
CA ARG A 181 10.57 -30.00 36.11
C ARG A 181 11.18 -28.89 36.96
N TYR A 182 11.32 -29.13 38.26
CA TYR A 182 11.93 -28.19 39.20
C TYR A 182 13.08 -28.85 39.96
N ILE A 183 14.07 -28.04 40.35
CA ILE A 183 15.22 -28.47 41.14
C ILE A 183 15.18 -27.67 42.45
N THR A 184 15.40 -28.34 43.58
CA THR A 184 15.48 -27.68 44.89
C THR A 184 16.93 -27.52 45.33
N LEU A 185 17.20 -26.54 46.19
CA LEU A 185 18.54 -26.30 46.76
C LEU A 185 19.14 -27.53 47.49
N ASN A 186 18.30 -28.47 47.91
CA ASN A 186 18.70 -29.67 48.63
C ASN A 186 18.84 -30.91 47.71
N CYS A 187 18.68 -30.78 46.39
CA CYS A 187 18.79 -31.92 45.47
C CYS A 187 20.24 -32.46 45.41
N CYS A 188 20.39 -33.78 45.44
CA CYS A 188 21.68 -34.44 45.24
C CYS A 188 22.04 -34.50 43.74
N TYR A 189 23.33 -34.65 43.43
CA TYR A 189 23.83 -34.76 42.06
C TYR A 189 23.12 -35.86 41.24
N ARG A 190 22.74 -36.97 41.88
CA ARG A 190 22.00 -38.07 41.26
C ARG A 190 20.60 -37.68 40.81
N ASP A 191 19.91 -36.84 41.57
CA ASP A 191 18.56 -36.36 41.22
C ASP A 191 18.64 -35.38 40.05
N LEU A 192 19.71 -34.56 40.02
CA LEU A 192 19.99 -33.65 38.90
C LEU A 192 20.25 -34.43 37.60
N HIS A 193 20.96 -35.55 37.68
CA HIS A 193 21.23 -36.43 36.53
C HIS A 193 19.97 -37.09 35.97
N ASN A 194 18.94 -37.33 36.80
CA ASN A 194 17.67 -37.91 36.35
C ASN A 194 16.71 -36.88 35.74
N VAL A 195 16.95 -35.58 35.99
CA VAL A 195 16.11 -34.47 35.50
C VAL A 195 16.60 -33.92 34.15
N LEU A 196 17.90 -34.01 33.87
CA LEU A 196 18.54 -33.71 32.58
C LEU A 196 18.17 -34.75 31.52
#